data_AF-A0A5Z9VNG9-F1
#
_entry.id   AF-A0A5Z9VNG9-F1
#
_cell.length_a   1.000
_cell.length_b   1.000
_cell.length_c   1.000
_cell.angle_alpha   90.00
_cell.angle_beta   90.00
_cell.angle_gamma   90.00
#
_symmetry.space_group_name_H-M   'P 1'
#
loop_
_entity.id
_entity.type
_entity.pdbx_description
1 polymer ?
#
loop_
_entity_poly.entity_id
_entity_poly.type
_entity_poly.pdbx_seq_one_letter_code
_entity_poly.pdbx_strand_id
1 'polypeptide(L)'
;MAVTPYQTAFLQLLPSGLAWNKSPDSKLSALAQAISDVIATAADDARQMLRERFPSTSRWYLGEWESFLGLPDCTSENGTLSERQRAAAN
;
A
#
# COMPACT_ATOMS: atom_id res chain seq x y z
N MET A 1 -24.06 -3.20 -2.68
CA MET A 1 -22.58 -3.19 -2.70
C MET A 1 -22.11 -1.75 -2.61
N ALA A 2 -21.13 -1.44 -1.76
CA ALA A 2 -20.57 -0.08 -1.67
C ALA A 2 -19.62 0.17 -2.85
N VAL A 3 -19.62 1.39 -3.39
CA VAL A 3 -18.71 1.81 -4.47
C VAL A 3 -17.34 2.14 -3.86
N THR A 4 -16.26 1.61 -4.45
CA THR A 4 -14.90 1.87 -3.96
C THR A 4 -14.31 3.15 -4.59
N PRO A 5 -13.34 3.82 -3.94
CA PRO A 5 -12.65 4.95 -4.52
C PRO A 5 -11.96 4.61 -5.85
N TYR A 6 -11.37 3.41 -5.96
CA TYR A 6 -10.69 2.96 -7.17
C TYR A 6 -11.67 2.57 -8.29
N GLN A 7 -12.86 2.06 -7.98
CA GLN A 7 -13.93 1.88 -8.97
C GLN A 7 -14.34 3.23 -9.56
N THR A 8 -14.55 4.23 -8.70
CA THR A 8 -14.88 5.60 -9.12
C THR A 8 -13.79 6.18 -10.02
N ALA A 9 -12.53 6.10 -9.59
CA ALA A 9 -11.39 6.60 -10.36
C ALA A 9 -11.27 5.91 -11.72
N PHE A 10 -11.40 4.57 -11.77
CA PHE A 10 -11.36 3.81 -13.01
C PHE A 10 -12.44 4.27 -14.00
N LEU A 11 -13.70 4.36 -13.55
CA LEU A 11 -14.80 4.80 -14.41
C LEU A 11 -14.64 6.26 -14.87
N GLN A 12 -14.06 7.13 -14.04
CA GLN A 12 -13.79 8.52 -14.39
C GLN A 12 -12.68 8.68 -15.44
N LEU A 13 -11.70 7.77 -15.46
CA LEU A 13 -10.60 7.78 -16.42
C LEU A 13 -11.00 7.28 -17.82
N LEU A 14 -12.13 6.57 -17.94
CA LEU A 14 -12.65 6.13 -19.23
C LEU A 14 -13.28 7.30 -20.01
N PRO A 15 -13.26 7.28 -21.36
CA PRO A 15 -13.97 8.27 -22.16
C PRO A 15 -15.48 8.28 -21.87
N SER A 16 -16.15 9.35 -22.30
CA SER A 16 -17.62 9.44 -22.29
C SER A 16 -18.21 8.87 -23.58
N GLY A 17 -19.48 8.45 -23.54
CA GLY A 17 -20.24 8.01 -24.72
C GLY A 17 -20.84 6.61 -24.58
N LEU A 18 -21.63 6.21 -25.58
CA LEU A 18 -22.43 4.97 -25.57
C LEU A 18 -21.60 3.68 -25.40
N ALA A 19 -20.34 3.69 -25.86
CA ALA A 19 -19.43 2.56 -25.70
C ALA A 19 -19.01 2.33 -24.22
N TRP A 20 -19.10 3.36 -23.38
CA TRP A 20 -18.66 3.35 -21.99
C TRP A 20 -19.85 3.55 -21.06
N ASN A 21 -20.75 2.58 -21.00
CA ASN A 21 -21.89 2.62 -20.07
C ASN A 21 -21.38 2.55 -18.62
N LYS A 22 -21.34 3.68 -17.92
CA LYS A 22 -20.91 3.82 -16.52
C LYS A 22 -22.07 3.70 -15.52
N SER A 23 -23.25 3.25 -15.95
CA SER A 23 -24.40 3.05 -15.06
C SER A 23 -24.03 2.07 -13.92
N PRO A 24 -24.52 2.26 -12.69
CA PRO A 24 -24.18 1.40 -11.55
C PRO A 24 -24.47 -0.09 -11.76
N ASP A 25 -25.46 -0.42 -12.59
CA ASP A 25 -25.90 -1.79 -12.92
C ASP A 25 -25.23 -2.37 -14.18
N SER A 26 -24.33 -1.62 -14.82
CA SER A 26 -23.65 -2.06 -16.04
C SER A 26 -22.60 -3.15 -15.75
N LYS A 27 -22.33 -3.99 -16.77
CA LYS A 27 -21.20 -4.95 -16.72
C LYS A 27 -19.84 -4.24 -16.55
N LEU A 28 -19.71 -3.02 -17.08
CA LEU A 28 -18.50 -2.22 -16.95
C LEU A 28 -18.29 -1.79 -15.49
N SER A 29 -19.34 -1.33 -14.81
CA SER A 29 -19.28 -0.98 -13.38
C SER A 29 -18.99 -2.19 -12.50
N ALA A 30 -19.56 -3.36 -12.82
CA ALA A 30 -19.26 -4.61 -12.11
C ALA A 30 -17.79 -5.05 -12.32
N LEU A 31 -17.27 -4.95 -13.55
CA LEU A 31 -15.86 -5.21 -13.83
C LEU A 31 -14.95 -4.22 -13.09
N ALA A 32 -15.27 -2.92 -13.15
CA ALA A 32 -14.52 -1.88 -12.46
C ALA A 32 -14.47 -2.11 -10.94
N GLN A 33 -15.55 -2.63 -10.36
CA GLN A 33 -15.56 -3.03 -8.96
C GLN A 33 -14.64 -4.22 -8.68
N ALA A 34 -14.75 -5.29 -9.48
CA ALA A 34 -13.96 -6.50 -9.30
C ALA A 34 -12.44 -6.24 -9.36
N ILE A 35 -11.99 -5.33 -10.23
CA ILE A 35 -10.57 -4.96 -10.32
C ILE A 35 -10.14 -3.96 -9.24
N SER A 36 -11.09 -3.24 -8.63
CA SER A 36 -10.77 -2.14 -7.71
C SER A 36 -10.06 -2.60 -6.44
N ASP A 37 -10.38 -3.79 -5.95
CA ASP A 37 -9.79 -4.34 -4.73
C ASP A 37 -8.30 -4.63 -4.90
N VAL A 38 -7.93 -5.24 -6.04
CA VAL A 38 -6.52 -5.55 -6.35
C VAL A 38 -5.69 -4.27 -6.49
N ILE A 39 -6.26 -3.24 -7.12
CA ILE A 39 -5.60 -1.92 -7.24
C ILE A 39 -5.47 -1.25 -5.88
N ALA A 40 -6.46 -1.39 -5.00
CA ALA A 40 -6.39 -0.84 -3.65
C ALA A 40 -5.23 -1.46 -2.86
N THR A 41 -5.12 -2.79 -2.87
CA THR A 41 -4.01 -3.51 -2.24
C THR A 41 -2.67 -3.07 -2.82
N ALA A 42 -2.51 -3.08 -4.15
CA ALA A 42 -1.26 -2.68 -4.79
C ALA A 42 -0.85 -1.23 -4.47
N ALA A 43 -1.83 -0.32 -4.38
CA ALA A 43 -1.57 1.07 -4.02
C ALA A 43 -1.15 1.22 -2.54
N ASP A 44 -1.74 0.45 -1.64
CA ASP A 44 -1.35 0.45 -0.23
C ASP A 44 0.04 -0.14 -0.02
N ASP A 45 0.37 -1.21 -0.75
CA ASP A 45 1.69 -1.81 -0.75
C ASP A 45 2.74 -0.84 -1.28
N ALA A 46 2.46 -0.15 -2.39
CA ALA A 46 3.35 0.87 -2.93
C ALA A 46 3.58 2.02 -1.94
N ARG A 47 2.54 2.46 -1.21
CA ARG A 47 2.68 3.47 -0.14
C ARG A 47 3.51 2.93 1.03
N GLN A 48 3.38 1.65 1.37
CA GLN A 48 4.21 1.02 2.40
C GLN A 48 5.66 0.96 1.93
N MET A 49 5.96 0.57 0.69
CA MET A 49 7.32 0.57 0.14
C MET A 49 8.00 1.94 0.25
N LEU A 50 7.28 3.05 0.03
CA LEU A 50 7.84 4.39 0.24
C LEU A 50 8.24 4.64 1.70
N ARG A 51 7.49 4.09 2.67
CA ARG A 51 7.84 4.15 4.10
C ARG A 51 9.01 3.24 4.44
N GLU A 52 9.25 2.18 3.67
CA GLU A 52 10.41 1.32 3.88
C GLU A 52 11.76 1.99 3.54
N ARG A 53 11.75 3.12 2.82
CA ARG A 53 12.96 3.86 2.45
C ARG A 53 13.77 4.33 3.66
N PHE A 54 13.13 4.51 4.80
CA PHE A 54 13.79 4.98 6.02
C PHE A 54 13.61 3.97 7.14
N PRO A 55 14.67 3.63 7.89
CA PRO A 55 14.60 2.67 8.98
C PRO A 55 13.58 3.09 10.07
N SER A 56 13.43 4.39 10.32
CA SER A 56 12.46 4.94 11.28
C SER A 56 10.99 4.64 10.95
N THR A 57 10.67 4.35 9.68
CA THR A 57 9.31 4.06 9.22
C THR A 57 9.14 2.69 8.58
N SER A 58 10.25 1.95 8.42
CA SER A 58 10.30 0.64 7.80
C SER A 58 9.65 -0.42 8.69
N ARG A 59 8.86 -1.31 8.07
CA ARG A 59 8.17 -2.43 8.74
C ARG A 59 8.51 -3.76 8.08
N TRP A 60 8.48 -3.79 6.75
CA TRP A 60 8.79 -5.00 5.97
C TRP A 60 10.29 -5.21 5.85
N TYR A 61 11.06 -4.14 5.65
CA TYR A 61 12.51 -4.21 5.45
C TYR A 61 13.31 -3.78 6.69
N LEU A 62 12.67 -3.71 7.87
CA LEU A 62 13.36 -3.27 9.08
C LEU A 62 14.51 -4.23 9.43
N GLY A 63 14.32 -5.54 9.24
CA GLY A 63 15.39 -6.53 9.46
C GLY A 63 16.59 -6.35 8.52
N GLU A 64 16.35 -5.94 7.27
CA GLU A 64 17.43 -5.66 6.32
C GLU A 64 18.21 -4.40 6.74
N TRP A 65 17.50 -3.35 7.18
CA TRP A 65 18.12 -2.15 7.75
C TRP A 65 18.95 -2.47 8.99
N GLU A 66 18.40 -3.26 9.90
CA GLU A 66 19.11 -3.70 11.11
C GLU A 66 20.37 -4.50 10.75
N SER A 67 20.26 -5.46 9.82
CA SER A 67 21.41 -6.24 9.35
C SER A 67 22.50 -5.35 8.75
N PHE A 68 22.12 -4.38 7.91
CA PHE A 68 23.06 -3.42 7.32
C PHE A 68 23.79 -2.57 8.38
N LEU A 69 23.10 -2.23 9.46
CA LEU A 69 23.62 -1.40 10.55
C LEU A 69 24.30 -2.22 11.67
N GLY A 70 24.34 -3.54 11.57
CA GLY A 70 24.91 -4.41 12.60
C GLY A 70 24.04 -4.54 13.86
N LEU A 71 22.73 -4.35 13.72
CA LEU A 71 21.71 -4.55 14.74
C LEU A 71 21.08 -5.95 14.63
N PRO A 72 20.48 -6.48 15.72
CA PRO A 72 20.49 -5.90 17.06
C PRO A 72 21.86 -6.00 17.73
N ASP A 73 22.21 -4.96 18.47
CA ASP A 73 23.30 -5.02 19.43
C ASP A 73 22.81 -5.60 20.76
N CYS A 74 23.72 -5.79 21.73
CA CYS A 74 23.37 -6.30 23.06
C CYS A 74 22.33 -5.44 23.82
N THR A 75 21.99 -4.24 23.33
CA THR A 75 21.03 -3.33 23.95
C THR A 75 19.66 -3.30 23.27
N SER A 76 19.56 -3.81 22.04
CA SER A 76 18.35 -3.72 21.19
C SER A 76 17.70 -5.08 20.85
N GLU A 77 18.26 -6.18 21.35
CA GLU A 77 17.91 -7.56 20.99
C GLU A 77 16.44 -7.97 21.20
N ASN A 78 15.68 -7.25 22.04
CA ASN A 78 14.28 -7.57 22.36
C ASN A 78 13.34 -6.34 22.34
N GLY A 79 13.66 -5.32 21.54
CA GLY A 79 12.87 -4.10 21.44
C GLY A 79 11.53 -4.29 20.70
N THR A 80 10.53 -3.48 21.07
CA THR A 80 9.32 -3.26 20.28
C THR A 80 9.66 -2.74 18.88
N LEU A 81 8.71 -2.84 17.93
CA LEU A 81 8.90 -2.30 16.56
C LEU A 81 9.38 -0.83 16.58
N SER A 82 8.80 0.00 17.44
CA SER A 82 9.17 1.42 17.51
C SER A 82 10.57 1.63 18.09
N GLU A 83 10.99 0.84 19.07
CA GLU A 83 12.34 0.90 19.64
C GLU A 83 13.38 0.45 18.62
N ARG A 84 13.10 -0.62 17.89
CA ARG A 84 13.92 -1.12 16.78
C ARG A 84 14.08 -0.09 15.65
N GLN A 85 12.97 0.51 15.22
CA GLN A 85 12.97 1.60 14.23
C GLN A 85 13.79 2.81 14.71
N ARG A 86 13.72 3.14 16.01
CA ARG A 86 14.52 4.24 16.59
C ARG A 86 16.01 3.89 16.62
N ALA A 87 16.37 2.67 17.01
CA ALA A 87 17.75 2.22 17.03
C ALA A 87 18.39 2.27 15.63
N ALA A 88 17.66 1.83 14.60
CA ALA A 88 18.12 1.85 13.22
C ALA A 88 18.10 3.25 12.56
N ALA A 89 17.49 4.26 13.20
CA ALA A 89 17.41 5.62 12.69
C ALA A 89 18.47 6.59 13.26
N ASN A 90 19.32 6.10 14.16
CA ASN A 90 20.37 6.89 14.83
C ASN A 90 21.67 6.96 14.02
#